data_AF-A0A1B9I8F5-F1
#
_entry.id   AF-A0A1B9I8F5-F1
#
_cell.length_a   1.000
_cell.length_b   1.000
_cell.length_c   1.000
_cell.angle_alpha   90.00
_cell.angle_beta   90.00
_cell.angle_gamma   90.00
#
_symmetry.space_group_name_H-M   'P 1'
#
loop_
_entity.id
_entity.type
_entity.pdbx_description
1 polymer ?
#
loop_
_entity_poly.entity_id
_entity_poly.type
_entity_poly.pdbx_seq_one_letter_code
_entity_poly.pdbx_strand_id
1 'polypeptide(L)'
;MPHADSSYIPSTITTKSEFYDHVVSHLEALLEGERYWVTNLAQTSAILYHSYLASSLYGGESINPVINWCGFYLHPPSSKTTSSNSPLLLGPYQGRPACLKIKPIKGKGVCADSFLSNQTLIVNNVEEYPGHIACDGETKSEIVIPLRNDKNLIIGVLDLDSTLFKTFDQDDKNGLERIVDILKKGCDWS
;
A
#
# COMPACT_ATOMS: atom_id res chain seq x y z
N MET A 1 16.34 2.82 19.41
CA MET A 1 16.79 3.50 18.17
C MET A 1 15.76 4.56 17.81
N PRO A 2 16.15 5.68 17.19
CA PRO A 2 15.23 6.60 16.53
C PRO A 2 14.19 5.87 15.65
N HIS A 3 12.97 6.40 15.58
CA HIS A 3 11.90 5.82 14.75
C HIS A 3 12.26 5.78 13.26
N ALA A 4 13.08 6.73 12.80
CA ALA A 4 13.57 6.78 11.43
C ALA A 4 14.44 5.57 11.04
N ASP A 5 15.11 4.93 12.01
CA ASP A 5 15.97 3.77 11.74
C ASP A 5 15.14 2.50 11.44
N SER A 6 13.81 2.55 11.61
CA SER A 6 12.92 1.42 11.33
C SER A 6 12.84 1.04 9.85
N SER A 7 13.20 1.94 8.94
CA SER A 7 13.27 1.67 7.49
C SER A 7 14.65 1.22 7.01
N TYR A 8 15.61 1.05 7.93
CA TYR A 8 16.92 0.49 7.59
C TYR A 8 16.78 -0.97 7.18
N ILE A 9 17.36 -1.33 6.04
CA ILE A 9 17.43 -2.70 5.54
C ILE A 9 18.88 -3.19 5.65
N PRO A 10 19.16 -4.19 6.52
CA PRO A 10 20.48 -4.80 6.60
C PRO A 10 20.92 -5.40 5.26
N SER A 11 22.19 -5.25 4.91
CA SER A 11 22.76 -5.84 3.68
C SER A 11 22.75 -7.37 3.66
N THR A 12 22.47 -8.01 4.80
CA THR A 12 22.30 -9.47 4.92
C THR A 12 20.94 -9.95 4.42
N ILE A 13 19.96 -9.06 4.24
CA ILE A 13 18.66 -9.39 3.66
C ILE A 13 18.82 -9.46 2.15
N THR A 14 18.61 -10.65 1.59
CA THR A 14 18.86 -10.92 0.15
C THR A 14 17.69 -11.55 -0.57
N THR A 15 16.59 -11.81 0.14
CA THR A 15 15.35 -12.33 -0.44
C THR A 15 14.16 -11.45 -0.07
N LYS A 16 13.10 -11.44 -0.90
CA LYS A 16 11.87 -10.71 -0.61
C LYS A 16 11.19 -11.21 0.66
N SER A 17 11.21 -12.52 0.91
CA SER A 17 10.68 -13.08 2.15
C SER A 17 11.36 -12.49 3.40
N GLU A 18 12.69 -12.47 3.44
CA GLU A 18 13.46 -11.87 4.55
C GLU A 18 13.19 -10.37 4.68
N PHE A 19 13.07 -9.66 3.56
CA PHE A 19 12.73 -8.25 3.54
C PHE A 19 11.38 -8.00 4.23
N TYR A 20 10.35 -8.76 3.87
CA TYR A 20 9.04 -8.60 4.50
C TYR A 20 9.01 -9.07 5.95
N ASP A 21 9.74 -10.12 6.32
CA ASP A 21 9.87 -10.53 7.72
C ASP A 21 10.47 -9.41 8.57
N HIS A 22 11.51 -8.75 8.05
CA HIS A 22 12.14 -7.60 8.71
C HIS A 22 11.18 -6.41 8.82
N VAL A 23 10.56 -5.99 7.72
CA VAL A 23 9.64 -4.84 7.70
C VAL A 23 8.43 -5.07 8.60
N VAL A 24 7.85 -6.28 8.58
CA VAL A 24 6.72 -6.65 9.45
C VAL A 24 7.11 -6.52 10.92
N SER A 25 8.25 -7.08 11.33
CA SER A 25 8.70 -7.00 12.73
C SER A 25 8.96 -5.56 13.17
N HIS A 26 9.55 -4.73 12.31
CA HIS A 26 9.82 -3.33 12.61
C HIS A 26 8.53 -2.51 12.67
N LEU A 27 7.57 -2.79 11.79
CA LEU A 27 6.26 -2.12 11.81
C LEU A 27 5.48 -2.47 13.08
N GLU A 28 5.43 -3.74 13.50
CA GLU A 28 4.75 -4.14 14.73
C GLU A 28 5.31 -3.40 15.96
N ALA A 29 6.64 -3.32 16.07
CA ALA A 29 7.30 -2.58 17.13
C ALA A 29 7.04 -1.07 17.03
N LEU A 30 7.00 -0.52 15.80
CA LEU A 30 6.78 0.91 15.56
C LEU A 30 5.37 1.38 15.93
N LEU A 31 4.38 0.50 15.76
CA LEU A 31 2.97 0.80 16.02
C LEU A 31 2.50 0.36 17.41
N GLU A 32 3.38 -0.22 18.24
CA GLU A 32 3.01 -0.77 19.54
C GLU A 32 2.35 0.30 20.43
N GLY A 33 1.12 0.02 20.88
CA GLY A 33 0.36 0.90 21.76
C GLY A 33 -0.38 2.05 21.08
N GLU A 34 -0.13 2.33 19.79
CA GLU A 34 -0.88 3.32 19.01
C GLU A 34 -2.07 2.67 18.31
N ARG A 35 -3.23 3.32 18.42
CA ARG A 35 -4.50 2.83 17.88
C ARG A 35 -5.12 3.77 16.86
N TYR A 36 -4.66 5.02 16.79
CA TYR A 36 -5.21 6.00 15.87
C TYR A 36 -4.78 5.69 14.43
N TRP A 37 -5.76 5.39 13.58
CA TRP A 37 -5.50 4.88 12.24
C TRP A 37 -4.69 5.85 11.37
N VAL A 38 -4.87 7.18 11.50
CA VAL A 38 -4.10 8.14 10.69
C VAL A 38 -2.61 8.03 10.99
N THR A 39 -2.25 7.94 12.28
CA THR A 39 -0.86 7.79 12.73
C THR A 39 -0.28 6.49 12.19
N ASN A 40 -1.00 5.38 12.35
CA ASN A 40 -0.53 4.07 11.93
C ASN A 40 -0.38 3.97 10.41
N LEU A 41 -1.32 4.53 9.64
CA LEU A 41 -1.22 4.60 8.18
C LEU A 41 -0.05 5.49 7.73
N ALA A 42 0.16 6.64 8.37
CA ALA A 42 1.27 7.52 8.03
C ALA A 42 2.64 6.85 8.30
N GLN A 43 2.78 6.16 9.43
CA GLN A 43 3.99 5.40 9.75
C GLN A 43 4.18 4.21 8.80
N THR A 44 3.09 3.52 8.44
CA THR A 44 3.15 2.36 7.53
C THR A 44 3.55 2.77 6.11
N SER A 45 3.00 3.87 5.57
CA SER A 45 3.42 4.34 4.25
C SER A 45 4.88 4.81 4.25
N ALA A 46 5.32 5.47 5.32
CA ALA A 46 6.71 5.90 5.48
C ALA A 46 7.70 4.73 5.52
N ILE A 47 7.48 3.75 6.41
CA ILE A 47 8.39 2.61 6.56
C ILE A 47 8.41 1.73 5.31
N LEU A 48 7.26 1.46 4.68
CA LEU A 48 7.21 0.73 3.40
C LEU A 48 8.03 1.45 2.34
N TYR A 49 7.68 2.72 2.05
CA TYR A 49 8.32 3.50 0.99
C TYR A 49 9.83 3.56 1.18
N HIS A 50 10.31 3.92 2.38
CA HIS A 50 11.75 4.03 2.63
C HIS A 50 12.46 2.67 2.66
N SER A 51 11.79 1.60 3.10
CA SER A 51 12.36 0.23 3.05
C SER A 51 12.59 -0.23 1.61
N TYR A 52 11.65 0.05 0.71
CA TYR A 52 11.85 -0.24 -0.72
C TYR A 52 13.03 0.53 -1.31
N LEU A 53 13.16 1.82 -0.98
CA LEU A 53 14.29 2.63 -1.45
C LEU A 53 15.64 2.19 -0.89
N ALA A 54 15.66 1.64 0.32
CA ALA A 54 16.87 1.14 0.96
C ALA A 54 17.26 -0.27 0.50
N SER A 55 16.36 -1.00 -0.18
CA SER A 55 16.55 -2.39 -0.55
C SER A 55 17.06 -2.55 -1.98
N SER A 56 18.14 -3.29 -2.16
CA SER A 56 18.66 -3.67 -3.48
C SER A 56 17.70 -4.58 -4.27
N LEU A 57 16.76 -5.24 -3.58
CA LEU A 57 15.75 -6.12 -4.18
C LEU A 57 14.76 -5.37 -5.08
N TYR A 58 14.57 -4.07 -4.82
CA TYR A 58 13.57 -3.24 -5.50
C TYR A 58 14.20 -2.06 -6.24
N GLY A 59 15.40 -2.22 -6.81
CA GLY A 59 15.94 -1.17 -7.68
C GLY A 59 17.45 -1.13 -7.82
N GLY A 60 18.06 -2.31 -7.99
CA GLY A 60 19.48 -2.61 -7.84
C GLY A 60 20.56 -1.59 -8.24
N GLU A 61 20.33 -0.62 -9.13
CA GLU A 61 21.34 0.41 -9.49
C GLU A 61 20.72 1.76 -9.96
N SER A 62 19.45 2.04 -9.68
CA SER A 62 18.76 3.24 -10.20
C SER A 62 19.09 4.51 -9.42
N ILE A 63 19.31 5.64 -10.13
CA ILE A 63 19.47 6.98 -9.55
C ILE A 63 18.15 7.51 -8.96
N ASN A 64 17.01 7.00 -9.44
CA ASN A 64 15.67 7.43 -9.03
C ASN A 64 14.93 6.32 -8.25
N PRO A 65 13.99 6.70 -7.35
CA PRO A 65 13.06 5.79 -6.71
C PRO A 65 12.38 4.84 -7.72
N VAL A 66 12.51 3.54 -7.47
CA VAL A 66 11.80 2.52 -8.26
C VAL A 66 10.36 2.38 -7.80
N ILE A 67 10.10 2.53 -6.51
CA ILE A 67 8.75 2.76 -5.98
C ILE A 67 8.51 4.27 -5.98
N ASN A 68 7.51 4.73 -6.72
CA ASN A 68 7.18 6.17 -6.85
C ASN A 68 5.93 6.58 -6.07
N TRP A 69 5.14 5.61 -5.60
CA TRP A 69 3.99 5.87 -4.75
C TRP A 69 3.75 4.70 -3.78
N CYS A 70 3.40 5.01 -2.52
CA CYS A 70 2.99 4.03 -1.53
C CYS A 70 2.05 4.69 -0.53
N GLY A 71 0.82 4.20 -0.41
CA GLY A 71 -0.16 4.86 0.45
C GLY A 71 -1.53 4.24 0.42
N PHE A 72 -2.50 5.00 0.92
CA PHE A 72 -3.83 4.47 1.20
C PHE A 72 -4.93 5.28 0.52
N TYR A 73 -5.99 4.59 0.11
CA TYR A 73 -7.27 5.18 -0.24
C TYR A 73 -8.36 4.57 0.63
N LEU A 74 -9.13 5.41 1.33
CA LEU A 74 -10.08 4.97 2.35
C LEU A 74 -11.52 5.24 1.91
N HIS A 75 -12.38 4.27 2.15
CA HIS A 75 -13.82 4.47 2.02
C HIS A 75 -14.32 5.27 3.23
N PRO A 76 -14.93 6.45 3.04
CA PRO A 76 -15.35 7.29 4.15
C PRO A 76 -16.39 6.54 5.01
N PRO A 77 -16.36 6.70 6.34
CA PRO A 77 -17.39 6.17 7.21
C PRO A 77 -18.76 6.67 6.74
N SER A 78 -19.69 5.75 6.47
CA SER A 78 -21.01 6.12 5.97
C SER A 78 -21.79 6.90 7.03
N SER A 79 -21.88 8.22 6.87
CA SER A 79 -22.97 8.98 7.47
C SER A 79 -24.24 8.71 6.64
N LYS A 80 -24.99 7.67 7.04
CA LYS A 80 -26.41 7.43 6.70
C LYS A 80 -26.76 6.94 5.29
N THR A 81 -25.81 6.59 4.43
CA THR A 81 -26.12 5.96 3.12
C THR A 81 -25.19 4.78 2.85
N THR A 82 -25.71 3.57 2.98
CA THR A 82 -25.04 2.29 2.72
C THR A 82 -24.94 1.99 1.22
N SER A 83 -24.63 2.99 0.40
CA SER A 83 -24.40 2.74 -1.03
C SER A 83 -22.90 2.54 -1.27
N SER A 84 -22.55 1.42 -1.91
CA SER A 84 -21.22 1.06 -2.39
C SER A 84 -20.63 2.05 -3.42
N ASN A 85 -21.25 3.21 -3.62
CA ASN A 85 -20.90 4.23 -4.60
C ASN A 85 -20.11 5.41 -4.01
N SER A 86 -19.94 5.49 -2.68
CA SER A 86 -19.11 6.55 -2.09
C SER A 86 -17.66 6.38 -2.57
N PRO A 87 -17.00 7.46 -3.02
CA PRO A 87 -15.64 7.36 -3.53
C PRO A 87 -14.67 6.96 -2.41
N LEU A 88 -13.61 6.24 -2.77
CA LEU A 88 -12.41 6.17 -1.94
C LEU A 88 -11.74 7.54 -1.92
N LEU A 89 -11.28 7.97 -0.75
CA LEU A 89 -10.61 9.25 -0.52
C LEU A 89 -9.14 9.00 -0.24
N LEU A 90 -8.27 9.87 -0.77
CA LEU A 90 -6.83 9.82 -0.51
C LEU A 90 -6.54 9.90 1.00
N GLY A 91 -5.81 8.91 1.51
CA GLY A 91 -5.31 8.84 2.89
C GLY A 91 -3.82 9.21 2.98
N PRO A 92 -3.13 8.84 4.07
CA PRO A 92 -1.68 9.02 4.19
C PRO A 92 -0.92 8.28 3.08
N TYR A 93 0.13 8.88 2.54
CA TYR A 93 0.94 8.29 1.47
C TYR A 93 2.35 8.90 1.44
N GLN A 94 3.25 8.25 0.71
CA GLN A 94 4.54 8.75 0.28
C GLN A 94 4.60 8.73 -1.25
N GLY A 95 5.11 9.80 -1.85
CA GLY A 95 5.19 9.94 -3.31
C GLY A 95 4.74 11.30 -3.80
N ARG A 96 4.56 11.42 -5.12
CA ARG A 96 4.02 12.63 -5.76
C ARG A 96 2.53 12.83 -5.44
N PRO A 97 1.99 14.06 -5.59
CA PRO A 97 0.56 14.31 -5.48
C PRO A 97 -0.24 13.36 -6.38
N ALA A 98 -1.30 12.77 -5.83
CA ALA A 98 -2.13 11.77 -6.51
C ALA A 98 -3.60 12.17 -6.57
N CYS A 99 -4.42 11.30 -7.15
CA CYS A 99 -5.85 11.49 -7.29
C CYS A 99 -6.52 11.69 -5.90
N LEU A 100 -7.33 12.73 -5.72
CA LEU A 100 -7.97 12.97 -4.41
C LEU A 100 -9.08 11.97 -4.09
N LYS A 101 -9.74 11.44 -5.13
CA LYS A 101 -10.91 10.57 -5.04
C LYS A 101 -10.90 9.52 -6.14
N ILE A 102 -11.22 8.29 -5.79
CA ILE A 102 -11.40 7.18 -6.74
C ILE A 102 -12.84 6.70 -6.62
N LYS A 103 -13.59 6.73 -7.73
CA LYS A 103 -14.96 6.17 -7.74
C LYS A 103 -14.86 4.65 -7.88
N PRO A 104 -15.46 3.85 -6.98
CA PRO A 104 -15.40 2.40 -7.05
C PRO A 104 -16.34 1.89 -8.16
N ILE A 105 -15.86 1.94 -9.41
CA ILE A 105 -16.56 1.43 -10.59
C ILE A 105 -15.71 0.30 -11.16
N LYS A 106 -16.34 -0.86 -11.41
CA LYS A 106 -15.64 -2.03 -11.96
C LYS A 106 -15.01 -1.69 -13.32
N GLY A 107 -13.74 -2.06 -13.50
CA GLY A 107 -12.93 -1.79 -14.69
C GLY A 107 -12.53 -0.32 -14.83
N LYS A 108 -12.49 0.45 -13.74
CA LYS A 108 -12.09 1.87 -13.72
C LYS A 108 -10.92 2.09 -12.74
N GLY A 109 -9.86 1.32 -12.92
CA GLY A 109 -8.61 1.42 -12.18
C GLY A 109 -8.42 0.30 -11.17
N VAL A 110 -7.16 -0.02 -10.90
CA VAL A 110 -6.74 -1.17 -10.09
C VAL A 110 -7.20 -1.00 -8.63
N CYS A 111 -7.05 0.20 -8.06
CA CYS A 111 -7.60 0.57 -6.75
C CYS A 111 -9.11 0.28 -6.62
N ALA A 112 -9.91 0.71 -7.62
CA ALA A 112 -11.35 0.48 -7.60
C ALA A 112 -11.70 -1.00 -7.71
N ASP A 113 -11.00 -1.74 -8.57
CA ASP A 113 -11.23 -3.17 -8.78
C ASP A 113 -10.82 -4.01 -7.57
N SER A 114 -9.69 -3.71 -6.93
CA SER A 114 -9.26 -4.37 -5.71
C SER A 114 -10.26 -4.13 -4.58
N PHE A 115 -10.74 -2.89 -4.43
CA PHE A 115 -11.77 -2.56 -3.45
C PHE A 115 -13.08 -3.31 -3.71
N LEU A 116 -13.62 -3.27 -4.93
CA LEU A 116 -14.90 -3.91 -5.26
C LEU A 116 -14.84 -5.44 -5.19
N SER A 117 -13.73 -6.04 -5.61
CA SER A 117 -13.54 -7.50 -5.57
C SER A 117 -13.13 -8.01 -4.19
N ASN A 118 -12.65 -7.13 -3.31
CA ASN A 118 -12.06 -7.48 -2.03
C ASN A 118 -10.88 -8.46 -2.19
N GLN A 119 -10.09 -8.29 -3.25
CA GLN A 119 -8.93 -9.12 -3.60
C GLN A 119 -7.69 -8.27 -3.88
N THR A 120 -6.52 -8.80 -3.54
CA THR A 120 -5.24 -8.22 -3.93
C THR A 120 -5.04 -8.36 -5.44
N LEU A 121 -4.62 -7.28 -6.10
CA LEU A 121 -4.34 -7.25 -7.53
C LEU A 121 -2.87 -6.91 -7.76
N ILE A 122 -2.21 -7.69 -8.63
CA ILE A 122 -0.84 -7.44 -9.09
C ILE A 122 -0.91 -7.11 -10.58
N VAL A 123 -0.41 -5.93 -10.96
CA VAL A 123 -0.43 -5.44 -12.33
C VAL A 123 0.99 -5.24 -12.81
N ASN A 124 1.43 -6.16 -13.67
CA ASN A 124 2.80 -6.21 -14.20
C ASN A 124 3.12 -5.10 -15.22
N ASN A 125 2.10 -4.64 -15.92
CA ASN A 125 2.12 -3.52 -16.86
C ASN A 125 0.80 -2.75 -16.74
N VAL A 126 0.84 -1.55 -16.18
CA VAL A 126 -0.39 -0.73 -15.99
C VAL A 126 -0.99 -0.24 -17.30
N GLU A 127 -0.19 -0.08 -18.35
CA GLU A 127 -0.68 0.32 -19.68
C GLU A 127 -1.55 -0.77 -20.33
N GLU A 128 -1.33 -2.04 -19.96
CA GLU A 128 -2.12 -3.17 -20.43
C GLU A 128 -3.39 -3.40 -19.58
N TYR A 129 -3.53 -2.71 -18.44
CA TYR A 129 -4.66 -2.91 -17.54
C TYR A 129 -5.92 -2.17 -18.06
N PRO A 130 -7.04 -2.88 -18.32
CA PRO A 130 -8.24 -2.25 -18.86
C PRO A 130 -8.81 -1.16 -17.95
N GLY A 131 -8.92 0.05 -18.49
CA GLY A 131 -9.49 1.18 -17.76
C GLY A 131 -8.57 1.76 -16.68
N HIS A 132 -7.26 1.56 -16.82
CA HIS A 132 -6.25 2.22 -16.00
C HIS A 132 -6.46 3.75 -15.96
N ILE A 133 -6.42 4.32 -14.75
CA ILE A 133 -6.49 5.75 -14.49
C ILE A 133 -5.12 6.14 -13.94
N ALA A 134 -4.21 6.57 -14.81
CA ALA A 134 -2.87 6.99 -14.38
C ALA A 134 -2.99 8.25 -13.51
N CYS A 135 -2.59 8.17 -12.24
CA CYS A 135 -2.40 9.34 -11.38
C CYS A 135 -0.96 9.88 -11.51
N ASP A 136 0.04 9.00 -11.71
CA ASP A 136 1.42 9.35 -12.12
C ASP A 136 1.73 8.68 -13.47
N GLY A 137 2.22 9.46 -14.45
CA GLY A 137 2.52 8.96 -15.79
C GLY A 137 3.78 8.08 -15.86
N GLU A 138 4.59 8.08 -14.81
CA GLU A 138 5.81 7.26 -14.73
C GLU A 138 5.55 5.84 -14.21
N THR A 139 4.36 5.57 -13.66
CA THR A 139 3.98 4.25 -13.12
C THR A 139 3.91 3.22 -14.26
N LYS A 140 4.56 2.07 -14.05
CA LYS A 140 4.63 0.93 -14.99
C LYS A 140 4.10 -0.37 -14.41
N SER A 141 4.22 -0.59 -13.10
CA SER A 141 3.55 -1.70 -12.41
C SER A 141 2.95 -1.23 -11.08
N GLU A 142 1.90 -1.91 -10.64
CA GLU A 142 1.09 -1.53 -9.47
C GLU A 142 0.69 -2.79 -8.69
N ILE A 143 0.67 -2.71 -7.35
CA ILE A 143 0.04 -3.72 -6.49
C ILE A 143 -0.92 -3.05 -5.52
N VAL A 144 -2.14 -3.57 -5.44
CA VAL A 144 -3.20 -3.04 -4.58
C VAL A 144 -3.72 -4.12 -3.65
N ILE A 145 -3.78 -3.82 -2.36
CA ILE A 145 -4.18 -4.73 -1.28
C ILE A 145 -5.41 -4.14 -0.58
N PRO A 146 -6.54 -4.89 -0.46
CA PRO A 146 -7.72 -4.40 0.23
C PRO A 146 -7.51 -4.30 1.75
N LEU A 147 -7.87 -3.16 2.33
CA LEU A 147 -7.89 -2.94 3.77
C LEU A 147 -9.22 -3.39 4.35
N ARG A 148 -9.16 -4.07 5.50
CA ARG A 148 -10.35 -4.48 6.25
C ARG A 148 -10.22 -4.05 7.70
N ASN A 149 -11.34 -3.69 8.32
CA ASN A 149 -11.38 -3.48 9.76
C ASN A 149 -11.43 -4.82 10.53
N ASP A 150 -11.40 -4.73 11.85
CA ASP A 150 -11.54 -5.83 12.80
C ASP A 150 -12.78 -6.72 12.54
N LYS A 151 -13.86 -6.13 12.00
CA LYS A 151 -15.11 -6.82 11.61
C LYS A 151 -15.08 -7.41 10.19
N ASN A 152 -13.92 -7.45 9.54
CA ASN A 152 -13.74 -7.89 8.14
C ASN A 152 -14.47 -7.05 7.08
N LEU A 153 -14.97 -5.86 7.44
CA LEU A 153 -15.55 -4.95 6.46
C LEU A 153 -14.44 -4.26 5.69
N ILE A 154 -14.57 -4.19 4.37
CA ILE A 154 -13.62 -3.46 3.54
C ILE A 154 -13.75 -1.95 3.80
N ILE A 155 -12.63 -1.30 4.04
CA ILE A 155 -12.56 0.12 4.44
C ILE A 155 -11.64 0.94 3.55
N GLY A 156 -10.99 0.33 2.57
CA GLY A 156 -10.06 1.00 1.69
C GLY A 156 -9.10 0.04 1.01
N VAL A 157 -8.00 0.58 0.51
CA VAL A 157 -6.90 -0.14 -0.11
C VAL A 157 -5.55 0.47 0.31
N LEU A 158 -4.53 -0.37 0.39
CA LEU A 158 -3.12 -0.02 0.29
C LEU A 158 -2.73 -0.15 -1.17
N ASP A 159 -2.07 0.86 -1.72
CA ASP A 159 -1.67 0.95 -3.11
C ASP A 159 -0.18 1.32 -3.21
N LEU A 160 0.52 0.66 -4.14
CA LEU A 160 1.95 0.83 -4.38
C LEU A 160 2.23 0.82 -5.88
N ASP A 161 2.91 1.87 -6.34
CA ASP A 161 3.32 2.05 -7.72
C ASP A 161 4.82 1.90 -7.88
N SER A 162 5.22 1.38 -9.05
CA SER A 162 6.61 1.32 -9.46
C SER A 162 6.83 1.84 -10.88
N THR A 163 7.98 2.50 -11.08
CA THR A 163 8.47 2.98 -12.38
C THR A 163 9.11 1.89 -13.24
N LEU A 164 9.15 0.65 -12.74
CA LEU A 164 9.58 -0.55 -13.46
C LEU A 164 8.39 -1.47 -13.73
N PHE A 165 8.49 -2.28 -14.78
CA PHE A 165 7.53 -3.36 -15.05
C PHE A 165 7.79 -4.54 -14.13
N LYS A 166 6.73 -5.30 -13.80
CA LYS A 166 6.83 -6.58 -13.05
C LYS A 166 7.61 -6.45 -11.74
N THR A 167 7.51 -5.31 -11.05
CA THR A 167 8.20 -5.09 -9.76
C THR A 167 7.68 -6.02 -8.68
N PHE A 168 6.36 -6.23 -8.68
CA PHE A 168 5.65 -6.97 -7.65
C PHE A 168 5.32 -8.40 -8.10
N ASP A 169 5.43 -9.35 -7.18
CA ASP A 169 5.13 -10.76 -7.35
C ASP A 169 4.35 -11.33 -6.15
N GLN A 170 4.32 -12.66 -6.04
CA GLN A 170 3.55 -13.33 -5.00
C GLN A 170 4.17 -13.15 -3.60
N ASP A 171 5.49 -12.98 -3.49
CA ASP A 171 6.13 -12.70 -2.19
C ASP A 171 5.74 -11.29 -1.72
N ASP A 172 5.65 -10.33 -2.65
CA ASP A 172 5.12 -8.99 -2.36
C ASP A 172 3.71 -9.02 -1.81
N LYS A 173 2.83 -9.75 -2.49
CA LYS A 173 1.45 -9.94 -2.04
C LYS A 173 1.41 -10.54 -0.63
N ASN A 174 2.16 -11.62 -0.39
CA ASN A 174 2.14 -12.30 0.90
C ASN A 174 2.64 -11.38 2.03
N GLY A 175 3.71 -10.63 1.78
CA GLY A 175 4.28 -9.68 2.73
C GLY A 175 3.37 -8.50 3.04
N LEU A 176 2.81 -7.87 2.00
CA LEU A 176 1.91 -6.73 2.15
C LEU A 176 0.57 -7.13 2.78
N GLU A 177 0.08 -8.34 2.53
CA GLU A 177 -1.12 -8.87 3.20
C GLU A 177 -0.91 -9.04 4.72
N ARG A 178 0.30 -9.41 5.17
CA ARG A 178 0.65 -9.42 6.60
C ARG A 178 0.66 -8.01 7.19
N ILE A 179 1.19 -7.04 6.44
CA ILE A 179 1.25 -5.64 6.87
C ILE A 179 -0.14 -5.04 7.05
N VAL A 180 -1.07 -5.27 6.11
CA VAL A 180 -2.46 -4.80 6.28
C VAL A 180 -3.19 -5.54 7.41
N ASP A 181 -2.79 -6.78 7.75
CA ASP A 181 -3.34 -7.50 8.90
C ASP A 181 -2.87 -6.92 10.25
N ILE A 182 -1.65 -6.38 10.32
CA ILE A 182 -1.20 -5.57 11.47
C ILE A 182 -2.13 -4.36 11.64
N LEU A 183 -2.37 -3.60 10.56
CA LEU A 183 -3.25 -2.43 10.60
C LEU A 183 -4.69 -2.79 10.98
N LYS A 184 -5.20 -3.90 10.46
CA LYS A 184 -6.53 -4.41 10.81
C LYS A 184 -6.70 -4.64 12.31
N LYS A 185 -5.68 -5.21 12.97
CA LYS A 185 -5.66 -5.52 14.41
C LYS A 185 -5.28 -4.32 15.28
N GLY A 186 -4.40 -3.45 14.76
CA GLY A 186 -3.77 -2.37 15.49
C GLY A 186 -4.54 -1.04 15.43
N CYS A 187 -5.47 -0.85 14.51
CA CYS A 187 -6.17 0.44 14.36
C CYS A 187 -7.62 0.41 14.88
N ASP A 188 -8.04 1.52 15.49
CA ASP A 188 -9.43 1.85 15.75
C ASP A 188 -9.99 2.58 14.52
N TRP A 189 -10.84 1.90 13.75
CA TRP A 189 -11.41 2.40 12.50
C TRP A 189 -12.75 3.14 12.66
N SER A 190 -13.16 3.39 13.91
CA SER A 190 -14.44 4.01 14.29
C SER A 190 -14.31 5.50 14.58
#